data_AF-A0AAY4EFE7-F1
#
_entry.id   AF-A0AAY4EFE7-F1
#
_cell.length_a   1.000
_cell.length_b   1.000
_cell.length_c   1.000
_cell.angle_alpha   90.00
_cell.angle_beta   90.00
_cell.angle_gamma   90.00
#
_symmetry.space_group_name_H-M   'P 1'
#
loop_
_entity.id
_entity.type
_entity.pdbx_description
1 polymer ?
#
loop_
_entity_poly.entity_id
_entity_poly.type
_entity_poly.pdbx_seq_one_letter_code
_entity_poly.pdbx_strand_id
1 'polypeptide(L)'
;MAPVNIFKQGADEEKAETARMSSFVGAIAIGDLVKSTLGPKGMDKILMGGGRDASVTVTNDGATILKAIGVDNPAAKVLVDMSKVQDDEVGDGTTSVTVLAAELLREAELLVAKKIHPQIIISGWRKATHAAREALKETAVDHGNDLVKFQEDLLNISRTTLSSKLLTHHKDHFAQLAVRAVLRLKGSGNLDAIHIIKKLGGSLTDSYLDEGFLLDKKIGVNQPKRLENVNILIANTIFGSRVRVDSTAKVAEIEMAEKEKMKEKVERILKHGINCFINRQLIYNYPEQLFAAAGVMAIEHADFAGVERLALVTGGEITSTFDHPELVQLGHCKLIEEVMIGEDTLIHFSGVAMGEACTIVLRGATQQILDEAERSLHDALCVLAQTVKETRTVYGGGCSEMLMAKAVTDLANRTPGKEAVAMESFAKALRMLPTIIADNAGYDSADLVAQLRAAHQENKSTFGLDMSQGTIGDMAQLGITESFQVKRQVLLSAAEAAEMILRVDNIIKAAPRKRVPDHHPC
;
A
#
# COMPACT_ATOMS: atom_id res chain seq x y z
N MET A 1 55.14 -1.97 -21.19
CA MET A 1 54.43 -2.71 -20.14
C MET A 1 53.09 -3.11 -20.69
N ALA A 2 52.76 -4.41 -20.69
CA ALA A 2 51.40 -4.85 -21.04
C ALA A 2 50.40 -4.30 -20.00
N PRO A 3 49.18 -3.89 -20.39
CA PRO A 3 48.19 -3.42 -19.44
C PRO A 3 47.88 -4.51 -18.41
N VAL A 4 48.05 -4.18 -17.13
CA VAL A 4 47.71 -5.06 -16.01
C VAL A 4 46.19 -5.00 -15.85
N ASN A 5 45.49 -6.05 -16.31
CA ASN A 5 44.05 -6.18 -16.09
C ASN A 5 43.80 -6.54 -14.62
N ILE A 6 43.20 -5.61 -13.87
CA ILE A 6 42.83 -5.78 -12.45
C ILE A 6 41.57 -6.64 -12.32
N PHE A 7 40.63 -6.53 -13.27
CA PHE A 7 39.34 -7.21 -13.21
C PHE A 7 39.29 -8.50 -14.05
N LYS A 8 38.38 -9.40 -13.67
CA LYS A 8 38.07 -10.62 -14.45
C LYS A 8 37.48 -10.25 -15.82
N GLN A 9 37.73 -11.06 -16.84
CA GLN A 9 37.16 -10.86 -18.18
C GLN A 9 35.62 -10.80 -18.12
N GLY A 10 35.04 -9.74 -18.70
CA GLY A 10 33.60 -9.48 -18.71
C GLY A 10 33.09 -8.66 -17.52
N ALA A 11 33.97 -8.15 -16.65
CA ALA A 11 33.63 -7.12 -15.67
C ALA A 11 33.82 -5.73 -16.28
N ASP A 12 32.90 -4.83 -15.98
CA ASP A 12 32.89 -3.45 -16.48
C ASP A 12 33.13 -2.47 -15.33
N GLU A 13 33.87 -1.40 -15.59
CA GLU A 13 34.13 -0.31 -14.65
C GLU A 13 33.81 1.04 -15.32
N GLU A 14 32.87 1.78 -14.74
CA GLU A 14 32.57 3.16 -15.11
C GLU A 14 33.15 4.10 -14.07
N LYS A 15 34.12 4.96 -14.44
CA LYS A 15 34.81 5.85 -13.51
C LYS A 15 34.29 7.29 -13.53
N ALA A 16 34.26 7.90 -12.36
CA ALA A 16 34.07 9.32 -12.09
C ALA A 16 32.93 9.96 -12.90
N GLU A 17 33.26 10.63 -14.00
CA GLU A 17 32.29 11.33 -14.83
C GLU A 17 31.32 10.37 -15.50
N THR A 18 31.79 9.25 -16.04
CA THR A 18 30.93 8.24 -16.67
C THR A 18 29.98 7.61 -15.66
N ALA A 19 30.46 7.29 -14.45
CA ALA A 19 29.64 6.76 -13.36
C ALA A 19 28.52 7.72 -12.95
N ARG A 20 28.86 9.02 -12.85
CA ARG A 20 27.89 10.07 -12.50
C ARG A 20 26.84 10.25 -13.60
N MET A 21 27.27 10.33 -14.86
CA MET A 21 26.35 10.44 -15.99
C MET A 21 25.42 9.22 -16.08
N SER A 22 25.97 8.01 -15.94
CA SER A 22 25.19 6.76 -15.91
C SER A 22 24.16 6.77 -14.77
N SER A 23 24.56 7.26 -13.60
CA SER A 23 23.67 7.38 -12.43
C SER A 23 22.54 8.40 -12.63
N PHE A 24 22.85 9.59 -13.16
CA PHE A 24 21.86 10.62 -13.45
C PHE A 24 20.88 10.16 -14.52
N VAL A 25 21.37 9.61 -15.63
CA VAL A 25 20.52 9.10 -16.71
C VAL A 25 19.56 8.02 -16.20
N GLY A 26 20.05 7.08 -15.38
CA GLY A 26 19.21 6.03 -14.80
C GLY A 26 18.11 6.59 -13.91
N ALA A 27 18.47 7.50 -12.99
CA ALA A 27 17.52 8.11 -12.08
C ALA A 27 16.48 8.98 -12.79
N ILE A 28 16.93 9.80 -13.75
CA ILE A 28 16.08 10.67 -14.55
C ILE A 28 15.12 9.86 -15.42
N ALA A 29 15.58 8.78 -16.05
CA ALA A 29 14.73 7.92 -16.88
C ALA A 29 13.60 7.28 -16.07
N ILE A 30 13.89 6.84 -14.83
CA ILE A 30 12.88 6.29 -13.92
C ILE A 30 11.88 7.37 -13.47
N GLY A 31 12.37 8.56 -13.13
CA GLY A 31 11.50 9.70 -12.81
C GLY A 31 10.57 10.03 -13.97
N ASP A 32 11.13 10.26 -15.16
CA ASP A 32 10.40 10.60 -16.38
C ASP A 32 9.38 9.52 -16.77
N LEU A 33 9.68 8.25 -16.48
CA LEU A 33 8.74 7.17 -16.69
C LEU A 33 7.48 7.36 -15.84
N VAL A 34 7.59 7.61 -14.54
CA VAL A 34 6.43 7.70 -13.64
C VAL A 34 5.78 9.08 -13.59
N LYS A 35 6.42 10.14 -14.11
CA LYS A 35 5.89 11.52 -14.12
C LYS A 35 4.44 11.63 -14.60
N SER A 36 4.07 10.87 -15.63
CA SER A 36 2.72 10.94 -16.19
C SER A 36 1.62 10.47 -15.23
N THR A 37 1.94 9.75 -14.15
CA THR A 37 0.94 9.27 -13.19
C THR A 37 0.65 10.29 -12.07
N LEU A 38 1.47 11.33 -11.96
CA LEU A 38 1.36 12.31 -10.88
C LEU A 38 0.19 13.30 -11.09
N GLY A 39 -0.63 13.48 -10.07
CA GLY A 39 -1.69 14.49 -10.04
C GLY A 39 -3.08 13.96 -10.45
N PRO A 40 -4.15 14.75 -10.25
CA PRO A 40 -5.53 14.30 -10.42
C PRO A 40 -5.94 14.02 -11.87
N LYS A 41 -5.17 14.53 -12.84
CA LYS A 41 -5.31 14.22 -14.27
C LYS A 41 -4.14 13.37 -14.78
N GLY A 42 -3.53 12.59 -13.88
CA GLY A 42 -2.50 11.61 -14.22
C GLY A 42 -3.06 10.50 -15.12
N MET A 43 -2.15 9.88 -15.88
CA MET A 43 -2.46 8.82 -16.84
C MET A 43 -1.92 7.48 -16.35
N ASP A 44 -2.73 6.43 -16.48
CA ASP A 44 -2.36 5.07 -16.10
C ASP A 44 -1.37 4.42 -17.08
N LYS A 45 -0.64 3.43 -16.60
CA LYS A 45 0.26 2.63 -17.41
C LYS A 45 -0.23 1.19 -17.54
N ILE A 46 -0.06 0.64 -18.74
CA ILE A 46 -0.32 -0.77 -19.02
C ILE A 46 1.01 -1.53 -18.88
N LEU A 47 1.05 -2.45 -17.91
CA LEU A 47 2.15 -3.35 -17.64
C LEU A 47 1.78 -4.73 -18.17
N MET A 48 2.68 -5.35 -18.93
CA MET A 48 2.51 -6.70 -19.45
C MET A 48 3.63 -7.60 -18.93
N GLY A 49 3.27 -8.63 -18.18
CA GLY A 49 4.20 -9.66 -17.74
C GLY A 49 4.67 -10.51 -18.93
N GLY A 50 5.97 -10.75 -19.05
CA GLY A 50 6.51 -11.72 -20.01
C GLY A 50 6.41 -13.15 -19.48
N GLY A 51 5.88 -14.09 -20.28
CA GLY A 51 5.77 -15.50 -19.87
C GLY A 51 4.63 -16.25 -20.55
N ARG A 52 4.34 -17.47 -20.08
CA ARG A 52 3.19 -18.29 -20.55
C ARG A 52 1.84 -17.75 -20.05
N ASP A 53 1.82 -17.05 -18.92
CA ASP A 53 0.67 -16.27 -18.43
C ASP A 53 0.98 -14.78 -18.57
N ALA A 54 0.68 -14.22 -19.74
CA ALA A 54 0.79 -12.78 -19.98
C ALA A 54 -0.33 -12.06 -19.20
N SER A 55 -0.07 -11.72 -17.94
CA SER A 55 -0.95 -10.89 -17.15
C SER A 55 -0.82 -9.43 -17.60
N VAL A 56 -1.97 -8.83 -17.92
CA VAL A 56 -2.07 -7.40 -18.25
C VAL A 56 -2.59 -6.67 -17.03
N THR A 57 -1.79 -5.74 -16.52
CA THR A 57 -2.13 -4.91 -15.38
C THR A 57 -2.17 -3.46 -15.82
N VAL A 58 -3.26 -2.75 -15.52
CA VAL A 58 -3.34 -1.30 -15.72
C VAL A 58 -3.21 -0.66 -14.34
N THR A 59 -2.32 0.31 -14.18
CA THR A 59 -2.12 0.93 -12.86
C THR A 59 -1.60 2.35 -12.91
N ASN A 60 -2.01 3.15 -11.92
CA ASN A 60 -1.49 4.50 -11.67
C ASN A 60 -0.36 4.51 -10.64
N ASP A 61 -0.32 3.51 -9.75
CA ASP A 61 0.60 3.47 -8.62
C ASP A 61 2.07 3.35 -9.08
N GLY A 62 2.87 4.34 -8.69
CA GLY A 62 4.29 4.43 -9.00
C GLY A 62 5.08 3.23 -8.46
N ALA A 63 4.79 2.75 -7.25
CA ALA A 63 5.50 1.63 -6.67
C ALA A 63 5.26 0.35 -7.48
N THR A 64 4.02 0.09 -7.87
CA THR A 64 3.68 -1.08 -8.68
C THR A 64 4.30 -1.04 -10.06
N ILE A 65 4.33 0.14 -10.72
CA ILE A 65 5.03 0.34 -11.99
C ILE A 65 6.51 -0.01 -11.83
N LEU A 66 7.17 0.57 -10.83
CA LEU A 66 8.61 0.42 -10.59
C LEU A 66 9.00 -1.00 -10.13
N LYS A 67 8.12 -1.69 -9.41
CA LYS A 67 8.29 -3.11 -9.01
C LYS A 67 8.25 -4.04 -10.23
N ALA A 68 7.45 -3.72 -11.25
CA ALA A 68 7.25 -4.58 -12.42
C ALA A 68 8.35 -4.44 -13.49
N ILE A 69 9.07 -3.32 -13.53
CA ILE A 69 10.04 -3.03 -14.58
C ILE A 69 11.40 -3.67 -14.26
N GLY A 70 11.98 -4.35 -15.24
CA GLY A 70 13.36 -4.83 -15.16
C GLY A 70 14.35 -3.67 -15.32
N VAL A 71 15.07 -3.33 -14.25
CA VAL A 71 16.03 -2.22 -14.22
C VAL A 71 17.44 -2.73 -13.99
N ASP A 72 18.35 -2.49 -14.95
CA ASP A 72 19.76 -2.86 -14.84
C ASP A 72 20.63 -1.76 -14.21
N ASN A 73 20.21 -0.50 -14.30
CA ASN A 73 20.98 0.64 -13.80
C ASN A 73 20.89 0.69 -12.26
N PRO A 74 22.03 0.79 -11.53
CA PRO A 74 22.02 0.75 -10.07
C PRO A 74 21.36 1.97 -9.43
N ALA A 75 21.52 3.18 -9.99
CA ALA A 75 20.89 4.39 -9.47
C ALA A 75 19.37 4.34 -9.65
N ALA A 76 18.92 3.83 -10.79
CA ALA A 76 17.51 3.57 -11.04
C ALA A 76 16.93 2.57 -10.03
N LYS A 77 17.67 1.50 -9.69
CA LYS A 77 17.25 0.52 -8.68
C LYS A 77 17.15 1.13 -7.27
N VAL A 78 18.04 2.07 -6.91
CA VAL A 78 17.93 2.83 -5.65
C VAL A 78 16.59 3.58 -5.59
N LEU A 79 16.17 4.23 -6.67
CA LEU A 79 14.86 4.90 -6.71
C LEU A 79 13.68 3.93 -6.64
N VAL A 80 13.77 2.78 -7.31
CA VAL A 80 12.76 1.71 -7.22
C VAL A 80 12.61 1.24 -5.77
N ASP A 81 13.71 0.98 -5.08
CA ASP A 81 13.67 0.53 -3.69
C ASP A 81 13.17 1.63 -2.74
N MET A 82 13.46 2.91 -3.00
CA MET A 82 12.87 4.02 -2.23
C MET A 82 11.36 4.14 -2.44
N SER A 83 10.87 3.91 -3.66
CA SER A 83 9.43 3.88 -3.92
C SER A 83 8.74 2.76 -3.14
N LYS A 84 9.42 1.61 -2.93
CA LYS A 84 8.88 0.52 -2.10
C LYS A 84 8.84 0.90 -0.62
N VAL A 85 9.91 1.53 -0.11
CA VAL A 85 9.94 1.99 1.29
C VAL A 85 8.84 3.01 1.56
N GLN A 86 8.57 3.92 0.62
CA GLN A 86 7.46 4.87 0.73
C GLN A 86 6.09 4.19 0.79
N ASP A 87 5.90 3.16 -0.05
CA ASP A 87 4.71 2.32 -0.09
C ASP A 87 4.50 1.54 1.23
N ASP A 88 5.56 0.92 1.75
CA ASP A 88 5.50 0.13 2.98
C ASP A 88 5.24 1.00 4.25
N GLU A 89 5.82 2.20 4.31
CA GLU A 89 5.70 3.08 5.49
C GLU A 89 4.41 3.91 5.51
N VAL A 90 3.96 4.41 4.36
CA VAL A 90 2.85 5.36 4.27
C VAL A 90 1.79 5.01 3.23
N GLY A 91 2.10 4.14 2.26
CA GLY A 91 1.17 3.62 1.25
C GLY A 91 0.70 4.64 0.20
N ASP A 92 1.26 5.84 0.17
CA ASP A 92 0.99 6.86 -0.85
C ASP A 92 2.21 7.77 -1.02
N GLY A 93 2.22 8.57 -2.08
CA GLY A 93 3.35 9.42 -2.45
C GLY A 93 4.50 8.67 -3.13
N THR A 94 4.24 7.45 -3.61
CA THR A 94 5.20 6.58 -4.32
C THR A 94 5.76 7.28 -5.56
N THR A 95 4.89 7.85 -6.40
CA THR A 95 5.31 8.64 -7.56
C THR A 95 6.02 9.94 -7.13
N SER A 96 5.49 10.64 -6.12
CA SER A 96 6.05 11.91 -5.65
C SER A 96 7.49 11.79 -5.17
N VAL A 97 7.83 10.70 -4.46
CA VAL A 97 9.20 10.48 -3.97
C VAL A 97 10.17 10.24 -5.12
N THR A 98 9.78 9.43 -6.11
CA THR A 98 10.64 9.12 -7.26
C THR A 98 10.84 10.33 -8.15
N VAL A 99 9.77 11.09 -8.42
CA VAL A 99 9.84 12.31 -9.24
C VAL A 99 10.70 13.37 -8.56
N LEU A 100 10.50 13.63 -7.26
CA LEU A 100 11.30 14.62 -6.53
C LEU A 100 12.79 14.24 -6.50
N ALA A 101 13.11 12.96 -6.26
CA ALA A 101 14.48 12.49 -6.27
C ALA A 101 15.14 12.63 -7.65
N ALA A 102 14.40 12.32 -8.72
CA ALA A 102 14.88 12.47 -10.09
C ALA A 102 15.11 13.94 -10.46
N GLU A 103 14.22 14.85 -10.07
CA GLU A 103 14.37 16.30 -10.32
C GLU A 103 15.52 16.91 -9.50
N LEU A 104 15.76 16.44 -8.27
CA LEU A 104 16.95 16.82 -7.52
C LEU A 104 18.23 16.41 -8.26
N LEU A 105 18.28 15.18 -8.79
CA LEU A 105 19.43 14.68 -9.53
C LEU A 105 19.64 15.38 -10.87
N ARG A 106 18.56 15.78 -11.55
CA ARG A 106 18.59 16.63 -12.75
C ARG A 106 19.22 17.99 -12.44
N GLU A 107 18.85 18.61 -11.33
CA GLU A 107 19.47 19.86 -10.88
C GLU A 107 20.93 19.66 -10.45
N ALA A 108 21.28 18.52 -9.83
CA ALA A 108 22.67 18.21 -9.50
C ALA A 108 23.55 18.04 -10.73
N GLU A 109 23.06 17.42 -11.81
CA GLU A 109 23.80 17.32 -13.09
C GLU A 109 24.25 18.70 -13.57
N LEU A 110 23.34 19.69 -13.54
CA LEU A 110 23.64 21.08 -13.92
C LEU A 110 24.68 21.74 -13.01
N LEU A 111 24.66 21.46 -11.70
CA LEU A 111 25.63 22.00 -10.75
C LEU A 111 27.01 21.34 -10.89
N VAL A 112 27.05 20.04 -11.14
CA VAL A 112 28.28 19.29 -11.40
C VAL A 112 28.92 19.78 -12.70
N ALA A 113 28.12 20.01 -13.74
CA ALA A 113 28.59 20.62 -15.00
C ALA A 113 29.21 22.02 -14.78
N LYS A 114 28.70 22.79 -13.80
CA LYS A 114 29.28 24.07 -13.34
C LYS A 114 30.52 23.90 -12.44
N LYS A 115 31.08 22.69 -12.34
CA LYS A 115 32.26 22.35 -11.54
C LYS A 115 32.08 22.60 -10.03
N ILE A 116 30.86 22.43 -9.53
CA ILE A 116 30.61 22.39 -8.09
C ILE A 116 30.83 20.97 -7.60
N HIS A 117 31.62 20.81 -6.53
CA HIS A 117 31.94 19.50 -5.98
C HIS A 117 30.68 18.84 -5.39
N PRO A 118 30.38 17.56 -5.68
CA PRO A 118 29.20 16.85 -5.18
C PRO A 118 28.98 16.99 -3.66
N GLN A 119 30.05 16.90 -2.87
CA GLN A 119 29.98 17.08 -1.42
C GLN A 119 29.46 18.46 -0.96
N ILE A 120 29.73 19.53 -1.72
CA ILE A 120 29.21 20.87 -1.43
C ILE A 120 27.71 20.93 -1.72
N ILE A 121 27.28 20.30 -2.82
CA ILE A 121 25.86 20.18 -3.17
C ILE A 121 25.11 19.45 -2.05
N ILE A 122 25.64 18.31 -1.59
CA ILE A 122 25.10 17.53 -0.47
C ILE A 122 24.99 18.39 0.81
N SER A 123 26.03 19.15 1.14
CA SER A 123 26.02 20.05 2.31
C SER A 123 24.88 21.08 2.21
N GLY A 124 24.71 21.71 1.04
CA GLY A 124 23.61 22.65 0.79
C GLY A 124 22.23 21.98 0.87
N TRP A 125 22.08 20.80 0.26
CA TRP A 125 20.82 20.05 0.28
C TRP A 125 20.42 19.59 1.68
N ARG A 126 21.35 19.14 2.53
CA ARG A 126 21.03 18.80 3.92
C ARG A 126 20.46 19.99 4.69
N LYS A 127 21.01 21.19 4.48
CA LYS A 127 20.48 22.43 5.08
C LYS A 127 19.10 22.79 4.50
N ALA A 128 18.91 22.61 3.18
CA ALA A 128 17.64 22.82 2.52
C ALA A 128 16.55 21.86 3.03
N THR A 129 16.84 20.56 3.14
CA THR A 129 15.92 19.55 3.68
C THR A 129 15.50 19.89 5.10
N HIS A 130 16.43 20.35 5.95
CA HIS A 130 16.10 20.79 7.30
C HIS A 130 15.12 21.98 7.28
N ALA A 131 15.41 23.03 6.51
CA ALA A 131 14.54 24.19 6.41
C ALA A 131 13.15 23.85 5.84
N ALA A 132 13.09 23.04 4.78
CA ALA A 132 11.83 22.56 4.20
C ALA A 132 11.01 21.77 5.22
N ARG A 133 11.65 20.88 5.98
CA ARG A 133 10.99 20.08 7.01
C ARG A 133 10.43 20.93 8.15
N GLU A 134 11.16 21.93 8.63
CA GLU A 134 10.67 22.82 9.68
C GLU A 134 9.50 23.68 9.18
N ALA A 135 9.58 24.22 7.95
CA ALA A 135 8.47 24.96 7.35
C ALA A 135 7.19 24.12 7.19
N LEU A 136 7.36 22.83 6.82
CA LEU A 136 6.24 21.89 6.74
C LEU A 136 5.62 21.59 8.11
N LYS A 137 6.43 21.50 9.18
CA LYS A 137 5.94 21.30 10.55
C LYS A 137 5.18 22.51 11.08
N GLU A 138 5.68 23.72 10.82
CA GLU A 138 5.07 24.97 11.30
C GLU A 138 3.68 25.23 10.69
N THR A 139 3.43 24.68 9.51
CA THR A 139 2.18 24.88 8.75
C THR A 139 1.21 23.71 8.88
N ALA A 140 1.62 22.63 9.54
CA ALA A 140 0.75 21.49 9.80
C ALA A 140 -0.35 21.86 10.80
N VAL A 141 -1.58 21.48 10.47
CA VAL A 141 -2.76 21.68 11.31
C VAL A 141 -3.10 20.36 11.99
N ASP A 142 -3.44 20.40 13.28
CA ASP A 142 -3.81 19.21 14.05
C ASP A 142 -5.24 19.34 14.57
N HIS A 143 -6.11 18.44 14.11
CA HIS A 143 -7.50 18.35 14.57
C HIS A 143 -7.78 17.06 15.35
N GLY A 144 -6.76 16.33 15.82
CA GLY A 144 -6.95 15.04 16.50
C GLY A 144 -7.87 15.07 17.74
N ASN A 145 -8.02 16.24 18.37
CA ASN A 145 -8.89 16.41 19.55
C ASN A 145 -10.37 16.62 19.21
N ASP A 146 -10.71 17.00 17.96
CA ASP A 146 -12.07 17.24 17.51
C ASP A 146 -12.49 16.16 16.51
N LEU A 147 -13.26 15.17 16.97
CA LEU A 147 -13.65 14.01 16.17
C LEU A 147 -14.43 14.39 14.90
N VAL A 148 -15.23 15.46 14.93
CA VAL A 148 -16.06 15.85 13.78
C VAL A 148 -15.18 16.44 12.68
N LYS A 149 -14.29 17.37 13.05
CA LYS A 149 -13.34 17.97 12.11
C LYS A 149 -12.31 16.94 11.64
N PHE A 150 -11.84 16.08 12.52
CA PHE A 150 -10.91 15.03 12.15
C PHE A 150 -11.52 14.05 11.14
N GLN A 151 -12.79 13.70 11.30
CA GLN A 151 -13.49 12.89 10.30
C GLN A 151 -13.62 13.60 8.95
N GLU A 152 -13.85 14.92 8.95
CA GLU A 152 -13.87 15.74 7.73
C GLU A 152 -12.49 15.78 7.06
N ASP A 153 -11.42 15.95 7.85
CA ASP A 153 -10.04 15.89 7.36
C ASP A 153 -9.71 14.53 6.74
N LEU A 154 -10.10 13.43 7.38
CA LEU A 154 -9.92 12.07 6.84
C LEU A 154 -10.67 11.90 5.51
N LEU A 155 -11.89 12.44 5.39
CA LEU A 155 -12.64 12.41 4.12
C LEU A 155 -11.92 13.20 3.02
N ASN A 156 -11.39 14.38 3.35
CA ASN A 156 -10.68 15.24 2.41
C ASN A 156 -9.35 14.63 1.97
N ILE A 157 -8.60 13.99 2.88
CA ILE A 157 -7.39 13.23 2.56
C ILE A 157 -7.74 12.07 1.63
N SER A 158 -8.76 11.28 1.95
CA SER A 158 -9.16 10.15 1.12
C SER A 158 -9.61 10.59 -0.28
N ARG A 159 -10.39 11.68 -0.38
CA ARG A 159 -10.77 12.28 -1.67
C ARG A 159 -9.54 12.69 -2.49
N THR A 160 -8.54 13.27 -1.84
CA THR A 160 -7.32 13.75 -2.51
C THR A 160 -6.51 12.56 -3.04
N THR A 161 -6.23 11.54 -2.22
CA THR A 161 -5.50 10.33 -2.63
C THR A 161 -6.21 9.54 -3.73
N LEU A 162 -7.55 9.51 -3.74
CA LEU A 162 -8.33 8.80 -4.77
C LEU A 162 -8.48 9.57 -6.09
N SER A 163 -8.16 10.88 -6.11
CA SER A 163 -8.43 11.75 -7.26
C SER A 163 -7.47 11.56 -8.44
N SER A 164 -6.36 10.83 -8.29
CA SER A 164 -5.43 10.52 -9.39
C SER A 164 -5.66 9.15 -10.03
N LYS A 165 -6.67 8.40 -9.56
CA LYS A 165 -6.84 6.97 -9.87
C LYS A 165 -8.17 6.70 -10.57
N LEU A 166 -8.39 5.44 -10.95
CA LEU A 166 -9.64 5.00 -11.60
C LEU A 166 -10.91 5.39 -10.81
N LEU A 167 -10.80 5.44 -9.48
CA LEU A 167 -11.91 5.74 -8.57
C LEU A 167 -12.33 7.22 -8.56
N THR A 168 -11.69 8.09 -9.35
CA THR A 168 -11.95 9.55 -9.37
C THR A 168 -13.41 9.91 -9.62
N HIS A 169 -14.10 9.20 -10.52
CA HIS A 169 -15.52 9.46 -10.84
C HIS A 169 -16.47 9.20 -9.67
N HIS A 170 -16.08 8.31 -8.74
CA HIS A 170 -16.88 7.92 -7.58
C HIS A 170 -16.11 8.12 -6.27
N LYS A 171 -15.19 9.10 -6.24
CA LYS A 171 -14.28 9.33 -5.12
C LYS A 171 -15.00 9.60 -3.81
N ASP A 172 -16.15 10.28 -3.83
CA ASP A 172 -16.94 10.55 -2.62
C ASP A 172 -17.47 9.27 -1.97
N HIS A 173 -17.91 8.31 -2.79
CA HIS A 173 -18.40 7.01 -2.31
C HIS A 173 -17.27 6.21 -1.67
N PHE A 174 -16.15 6.05 -2.38
CA PHE A 174 -14.99 5.30 -1.88
C PHE A 174 -14.30 5.99 -0.71
N ALA A 175 -14.29 7.32 -0.65
CA ALA A 175 -13.76 8.06 0.50
C ALA A 175 -14.59 7.79 1.76
N GLN A 176 -15.92 7.80 1.66
CA GLN A 176 -16.77 7.44 2.79
C GLN A 176 -16.58 5.98 3.22
N LEU A 177 -16.43 5.06 2.27
CA LEU A 177 -16.16 3.65 2.57
C LEU A 177 -14.82 3.49 3.31
N ALA A 178 -13.76 4.09 2.82
CA ALA A 178 -12.43 4.01 3.41
C ALA A 178 -12.40 4.60 4.83
N VAL A 179 -12.99 5.79 5.02
CA VAL A 179 -13.05 6.43 6.35
C VAL A 179 -13.89 5.61 7.33
N ARG A 180 -15.05 5.08 6.92
CA ARG A 180 -15.87 4.21 7.78
C ARG A 180 -15.12 2.93 8.16
N ALA A 181 -14.40 2.32 7.23
CA ALA A 181 -13.62 1.12 7.49
C ALA A 181 -12.48 1.39 8.50
N VAL A 182 -11.73 2.47 8.32
CA VAL A 182 -10.61 2.83 9.23
C VAL A 182 -11.12 3.23 10.62
N LEU A 183 -12.22 3.97 10.72
CA LEU A 183 -12.81 4.33 12.02
C LEU A 183 -13.29 3.10 12.80
N ARG A 184 -13.72 2.02 12.12
CA ARG A 184 -14.09 0.76 12.77
C ARG A 184 -12.92 0.04 13.42
N LEU A 185 -11.69 0.23 12.92
CA LEU A 185 -10.47 -0.38 13.49
C LEU A 185 -10.07 0.19 14.87
N LYS A 186 -10.75 1.26 15.35
CA LYS A 186 -10.51 1.92 16.65
C LYS A 186 -9.03 2.19 16.98
N GLY A 187 -8.21 2.48 15.97
CA GLY A 187 -6.80 2.84 16.16
C GLY A 187 -5.82 1.67 16.28
N SER A 188 -6.22 0.42 16.01
CA SER A 188 -5.27 -0.70 15.90
C SER A 188 -4.22 -0.44 14.80
N GLY A 189 -4.59 0.31 13.77
CA GLY A 189 -3.74 0.68 12.64
C GLY A 189 -3.25 -0.53 11.84
N ASN A 190 -3.88 -1.69 12.02
CA ASN A 190 -3.59 -2.90 11.27
C ASN A 190 -4.57 -3.03 10.10
N LEU A 191 -4.06 -2.86 8.88
CA LEU A 191 -4.83 -2.94 7.64
C LEU A 191 -5.27 -4.37 7.34
N ASP A 192 -4.58 -5.38 7.87
CA ASP A 192 -4.93 -6.78 7.66
C ASP A 192 -6.32 -7.13 8.22
N ALA A 193 -6.83 -6.34 9.17
CA ALA A 193 -8.19 -6.47 9.69
C ALA A 193 -9.28 -6.07 8.69
N ILE A 194 -8.93 -5.31 7.64
CA ILE A 194 -9.84 -4.97 6.55
C ILE A 194 -9.69 -6.02 5.46
N HIS A 195 -10.74 -6.80 5.23
CA HIS A 195 -10.78 -7.75 4.12
C HIS A 195 -11.40 -7.10 2.89
N ILE A 196 -10.69 -7.12 1.76
CA ILE A 196 -11.24 -6.69 0.47
C ILE A 196 -11.61 -7.94 -0.33
N ILE A 197 -12.87 -8.04 -0.75
CA ILE A 197 -13.36 -9.12 -1.63
C ILE A 197 -13.74 -8.51 -2.98
N LYS A 198 -13.12 -9.00 -4.05
CA LYS A 198 -13.43 -8.60 -5.42
C LYS A 198 -14.45 -9.57 -6.03
N LYS A 199 -15.60 -9.06 -6.47
CA LYS A 199 -16.60 -9.86 -7.21
C LYS A 199 -16.91 -9.19 -8.56
N LEU A 200 -16.81 -9.98 -9.62
CA LEU A 200 -17.08 -9.53 -10.98
C LEU A 200 -18.57 -9.22 -11.19
N GLY A 201 -18.84 -8.26 -12.06
CA GLY A 201 -20.17 -7.83 -12.46
C GLY A 201 -20.72 -6.67 -11.63
N GLY A 202 -21.59 -5.88 -12.25
CA GLY A 202 -22.12 -4.63 -11.68
C GLY A 202 -21.24 -3.42 -11.97
N SER A 203 -21.57 -2.29 -11.34
CA SER A 203 -20.82 -1.04 -11.39
C SER A 203 -19.90 -0.91 -10.18
N LEU A 204 -18.86 -0.06 -10.27
CA LEU A 204 -18.01 0.30 -9.12
C LEU A 204 -18.81 0.91 -7.98
N THR A 205 -19.91 1.62 -8.28
CA THR A 205 -20.83 2.21 -7.29
C THR A 205 -21.54 1.17 -6.42
N ASP A 206 -21.65 -0.06 -6.90
CA ASP A 206 -22.30 -1.15 -6.17
C ASP A 206 -21.38 -1.75 -5.10
N SER A 207 -20.14 -1.25 -4.99
CA SER A 207 -19.20 -1.61 -3.94
C SER A 207 -19.67 -1.06 -2.59
N TYR A 208 -19.53 -1.83 -1.51
CA TYR A 208 -19.99 -1.41 -0.19
C TYR A 208 -19.14 -2.00 0.94
N LEU A 209 -19.24 -1.36 2.11
CA LEU A 209 -18.67 -1.83 3.37
C LEU A 209 -19.75 -2.61 4.09
N ASP A 210 -19.50 -3.90 4.30
CA ASP A 210 -20.43 -4.76 5.02
C ASP A 210 -20.49 -4.38 6.50
N GLU A 211 -21.68 -4.39 7.12
CA GLU A 211 -21.84 -4.04 8.54
C GLU A 211 -21.36 -5.15 9.49
N GLY A 212 -21.14 -6.35 8.98
CA GLY A 212 -20.55 -7.45 9.71
C GLY A 212 -19.24 -7.90 9.07
N PHE A 213 -19.18 -9.18 8.74
CA PHE A 213 -18.03 -9.79 8.09
C PHE A 213 -18.48 -10.80 7.05
N LEU A 214 -17.85 -10.75 5.88
CA LEU A 214 -18.07 -11.71 4.79
C LEU A 214 -16.84 -12.60 4.66
N LEU A 215 -17.08 -13.91 4.54
CA LEU A 215 -16.07 -14.93 4.33
C LEU A 215 -16.30 -15.64 2.99
N ASP A 216 -15.27 -15.68 2.14
CA ASP A 216 -15.29 -16.36 0.83
C ASP A 216 -15.11 -17.88 0.97
N LYS A 217 -16.11 -18.51 1.59
CA LYS A 217 -16.21 -19.95 1.80
C LYS A 217 -17.65 -20.41 1.63
N LYS A 218 -17.84 -21.72 1.49
CA LYS A 218 -19.15 -22.37 1.41
C LYS A 218 -19.39 -23.18 2.67
N ILE A 219 -20.67 -23.32 3.02
CA ILE A 219 -21.08 -24.18 4.13
C ILE A 219 -21.03 -25.64 3.66
N GLY A 220 -20.67 -26.55 4.56
CA GLY A 220 -20.64 -27.99 4.31
C GLY A 220 -22.00 -28.57 3.90
N VAL A 221 -21.99 -29.77 3.35
CA VAL A 221 -23.20 -30.42 2.81
C VAL A 221 -24.09 -30.90 3.98
N ASN A 222 -25.42 -30.75 3.85
CA ASN A 222 -26.42 -31.10 4.88
C ASN A 222 -26.31 -30.35 6.22
N GLN A 223 -25.65 -29.18 6.23
CA GLN A 223 -25.60 -28.29 7.39
C GLN A 223 -26.64 -27.17 7.28
N PRO A 224 -27.07 -26.56 8.40
CA PRO A 224 -28.02 -25.45 8.36
C PRO A 224 -27.41 -24.25 7.63
N LYS A 225 -28.06 -23.75 6.57
CA LYS A 225 -27.57 -22.60 5.78
C LYS A 225 -27.73 -21.25 6.50
N ARG A 226 -28.50 -21.22 7.58
CA ARG A 226 -28.79 -20.04 8.39
C ARG A 226 -28.85 -20.43 9.86
N LEU A 227 -28.14 -19.70 10.71
CA LEU A 227 -28.10 -19.86 12.15
C LEU A 227 -28.32 -18.52 12.85
N GLU A 228 -29.17 -18.51 13.86
CA GLU A 228 -29.46 -17.33 14.71
C GLU A 228 -28.84 -17.53 16.10
N ASN A 229 -28.36 -16.43 16.71
CA ASN A 229 -27.67 -16.39 18.01
C ASN A 229 -26.59 -17.47 18.14
N VAL A 230 -25.51 -17.29 17.39
CA VAL A 230 -24.47 -18.29 17.19
C VAL A 230 -23.32 -18.12 18.18
N ASN A 231 -22.99 -19.23 18.86
CA ASN A 231 -21.73 -19.39 19.57
C ASN A 231 -20.72 -20.07 18.65
N ILE A 232 -19.61 -19.38 18.41
CA ILE A 232 -18.60 -19.73 17.42
C ILE A 232 -17.34 -20.18 18.15
N LEU A 233 -16.83 -21.36 17.80
CA LEU A 233 -15.49 -21.79 18.21
C LEU A 233 -14.53 -21.63 17.03
N ILE A 234 -13.50 -20.84 17.26
CA ILE A 234 -12.44 -20.61 16.28
C ILE A 234 -11.24 -21.48 16.64
N ALA A 235 -10.82 -22.32 15.70
CA ALA A 235 -9.81 -23.34 15.95
C ALA A 235 -8.69 -23.35 14.91
N ASN A 236 -7.50 -23.72 15.38
CA ASN A 236 -6.36 -24.10 14.55
C ASN A 236 -5.94 -25.53 14.92
N THR A 237 -6.59 -26.53 14.30
CA THR A 237 -6.30 -27.92 14.62
C THR A 237 -6.23 -28.80 13.38
N ILE A 238 -5.33 -29.80 13.43
CA ILE A 238 -5.15 -30.78 12.36
C ILE A 238 -6.15 -31.92 12.56
N PHE A 239 -6.92 -32.21 11.52
CA PHE A 239 -7.60 -33.48 11.36
C PHE A 239 -6.77 -34.26 10.35
N GLY A 240 -6.01 -35.29 10.77
CA GLY A 240 -5.20 -36.14 9.87
C GLY A 240 -3.77 -36.44 10.32
N SER A 241 -3.36 -37.70 10.15
CA SER A 241 -1.98 -38.18 10.35
C SER A 241 -1.57 -39.10 9.20
N ARG A 242 -0.31 -39.02 8.75
CA ARG A 242 0.27 -40.01 7.83
C ARG A 242 0.95 -41.12 8.63
N VAL A 243 0.51 -42.36 8.46
CA VAL A 243 1.10 -43.52 9.13
C VAL A 243 1.69 -44.48 8.08
N ARG A 244 2.92 -44.96 8.32
CA ARG A 244 3.54 -46.04 7.53
C ARG A 244 3.31 -47.36 8.25
N VAL A 245 2.87 -48.38 7.51
CA VAL A 245 2.53 -49.69 8.08
C VAL A 245 3.17 -50.80 7.26
N ASP A 246 3.64 -51.84 7.96
CA ASP A 246 4.38 -52.96 7.38
C ASP A 246 3.47 -54.07 6.81
N SER A 247 2.16 -54.04 7.10
CA SER A 247 1.20 -55.05 6.63
C SER A 247 -0.22 -54.50 6.49
N THR A 248 -1.01 -55.06 5.59
CA THR A 248 -2.39 -54.63 5.27
C THR A 248 -3.38 -54.84 6.41
N ALA A 249 -3.19 -55.87 7.25
CA ALA A 249 -4.07 -56.11 8.41
C ALA A 249 -3.99 -54.99 9.46
N LYS A 250 -2.78 -54.47 9.70
CA LYS A 250 -2.57 -53.34 10.62
C LYS A 250 -3.15 -52.03 10.08
N VAL A 251 -3.33 -51.90 8.76
CA VAL A 251 -3.98 -50.73 8.16
C VAL A 251 -5.43 -50.62 8.63
N ALA A 252 -6.18 -51.72 8.65
CA ALA A 252 -7.58 -51.72 9.08
C ALA A 252 -7.75 -51.37 10.56
N GLU A 253 -6.88 -51.88 11.43
CA GLU A 253 -6.87 -51.54 12.86
C GLU A 253 -6.54 -50.06 13.09
N ILE A 254 -5.54 -49.52 12.38
CA ILE A 254 -5.17 -48.11 12.46
C ILE A 254 -6.28 -47.21 11.91
N GLU A 255 -6.96 -47.61 10.83
CA GLU A 255 -8.07 -46.84 10.27
C GLU A 255 -9.24 -46.74 11.26
N MET A 256 -9.59 -47.84 11.95
CA MET A 256 -10.61 -47.81 13.00
C MET A 256 -10.19 -46.92 14.18
N ALA A 257 -8.94 -47.06 14.65
CA ALA A 257 -8.41 -46.25 15.74
C ALA A 257 -8.37 -44.75 15.37
N GLU A 258 -8.05 -44.38 14.13
CA GLU A 258 -8.10 -43.00 13.66
C GLU A 258 -9.53 -42.47 13.62
N LYS A 259 -10.51 -43.27 13.16
CA LYS A 259 -11.93 -42.87 13.18
C LYS A 259 -12.44 -42.66 14.60
N GLU A 260 -12.09 -43.52 15.55
CA GLU A 260 -12.45 -43.34 16.96
C GLU A 260 -11.82 -42.08 17.54
N LYS A 261 -10.52 -41.84 17.30
CA LYS A 261 -9.84 -40.64 17.77
C LYS A 261 -10.43 -39.36 17.17
N MET A 262 -10.82 -39.38 15.89
CA MET A 262 -11.52 -38.25 15.26
C MET A 262 -12.90 -38.01 15.90
N LYS A 263 -13.64 -39.09 16.19
CA LYS A 263 -14.94 -39.01 16.84
C LYS A 263 -14.83 -38.45 18.26
N GLU A 264 -13.90 -38.95 19.08
CA GLU A 264 -13.63 -38.40 20.42
C GLU A 264 -13.28 -36.92 20.38
N LYS A 265 -12.47 -36.50 19.40
CA LYS A 265 -12.08 -35.10 19.23
C LYS A 265 -13.28 -34.22 18.90
N VAL A 266 -14.16 -34.67 18.01
CA VAL A 266 -15.41 -33.96 17.67
C VAL A 266 -16.32 -33.90 18.90
N GLU A 267 -16.46 -34.99 19.65
CA GLU A 267 -17.24 -35.00 20.90
C GLU A 267 -16.69 -34.03 21.94
N ARG A 268 -15.36 -33.90 22.07
CA ARG A 268 -14.75 -32.89 22.94
C ARG A 268 -15.10 -31.47 22.49
N ILE A 269 -15.14 -31.20 21.19
CA ILE A 269 -15.53 -29.90 20.63
C ILE A 269 -17.02 -29.62 20.89
N LEU A 270 -17.89 -30.62 20.72
CA LEU A 270 -19.33 -30.48 20.96
C LEU A 270 -19.67 -30.18 22.43
N LYS A 271 -18.84 -30.64 23.39
CA LYS A 271 -19.00 -30.32 24.83
C LYS A 271 -18.89 -28.82 25.13
N HIS A 272 -18.33 -28.00 24.24
CA HIS A 272 -18.28 -26.54 24.41
C HIS A 272 -19.64 -25.86 24.18
N GLY A 273 -20.67 -26.58 23.69
CA GLY A 273 -22.00 -26.01 23.48
C GLY A 273 -22.04 -24.99 22.34
N ILE A 274 -21.35 -25.31 21.24
CA ILE A 274 -21.16 -24.41 20.09
C ILE A 274 -22.18 -24.71 18.98
N ASN A 275 -22.53 -23.69 18.21
CA ASN A 275 -23.43 -23.81 17.06
C ASN A 275 -22.68 -23.70 15.72
N CYS A 276 -21.49 -23.08 15.73
CA CYS A 276 -20.61 -22.98 14.58
C CYS A 276 -19.16 -23.29 14.98
N PHE A 277 -18.51 -24.14 14.20
CA PHE A 277 -17.11 -24.50 14.32
C PHE A 277 -16.34 -24.00 13.11
N ILE A 278 -15.36 -23.14 13.31
CA ILE A 278 -14.52 -22.59 12.25
C ILE A 278 -13.11 -23.12 12.45
N ASN A 279 -12.60 -23.87 11.47
CA ASN A 279 -11.24 -24.38 11.50
C ASN A 279 -10.38 -23.72 10.44
N ARG A 280 -9.14 -23.39 10.82
CA ARG A 280 -8.12 -22.94 9.88
C ARG A 280 -7.81 -23.99 8.82
N GLN A 281 -7.80 -25.25 9.24
CA GLN A 281 -7.44 -26.37 8.38
C GLN A 281 -8.69 -27.02 7.77
N LEU A 282 -8.46 -27.89 6.79
CA LEU A 282 -9.50 -28.72 6.21
C LEU A 282 -10.13 -29.64 7.26
N ILE A 283 -11.41 -29.91 7.11
CA ILE A 283 -12.20 -30.84 7.92
C ILE A 283 -12.58 -31.99 6.99
N TYR A 284 -12.09 -33.20 7.27
CA TYR A 284 -12.44 -34.35 6.44
C TYR A 284 -13.93 -34.71 6.54
N ASN A 285 -14.44 -35.40 5.52
CA ASN A 285 -15.84 -35.78 5.38
C ASN A 285 -16.42 -36.50 6.61
N TYR A 286 -15.63 -37.33 7.30
CA TYR A 286 -16.12 -38.07 8.48
C TYR A 286 -16.38 -37.15 9.69
N PRO A 287 -15.41 -36.33 10.16
CA PRO A 287 -15.69 -35.26 11.11
C PRO A 287 -16.81 -34.30 10.67
N GLU A 288 -16.86 -33.90 9.39
CA GLU A 288 -17.90 -33.01 8.86
C GLU A 288 -19.31 -33.62 9.02
N GLN A 289 -19.46 -34.91 8.73
CA GLN A 289 -20.71 -35.65 8.93
C GLN A 289 -21.12 -35.69 10.40
N LEU A 290 -20.16 -35.81 11.33
CA LEU A 290 -20.45 -35.80 12.76
C LEU A 290 -20.93 -34.43 13.24
N PHE A 291 -20.34 -33.34 12.74
CA PHE A 291 -20.84 -31.98 13.01
C PHE A 291 -22.23 -31.76 12.44
N ALA A 292 -22.48 -32.18 11.20
CA ALA A 292 -23.80 -32.09 10.57
C ALA A 292 -24.87 -32.89 11.34
N ALA A 293 -24.54 -34.10 11.81
CA ALA A 293 -25.45 -34.93 12.61
C ALA A 293 -25.75 -34.30 13.99
N ALA A 294 -24.81 -33.53 14.55
CA ALA A 294 -25.01 -32.76 15.78
C ALA A 294 -25.71 -31.40 15.55
N GLY A 295 -25.98 -31.03 14.29
CA GLY A 295 -26.59 -29.75 13.93
C GLY A 295 -25.64 -28.55 14.03
N VAL A 296 -24.32 -28.78 14.09
CA VAL A 296 -23.29 -27.73 14.15
C VAL A 296 -22.80 -27.40 12.75
N MET A 297 -22.74 -26.11 12.41
CA MET A 297 -22.16 -25.64 11.15
C MET A 297 -20.63 -25.74 11.23
N ALA A 298 -20.01 -26.43 10.28
CA ALA A 298 -18.55 -26.54 10.19
C ALA A 298 -18.04 -25.76 8.96
N ILE A 299 -17.22 -24.74 9.22
CA ILE A 299 -16.54 -23.96 8.20
C ILE A 299 -15.07 -24.37 8.19
N GLU A 300 -14.62 -24.95 7.08
CA GLU A 300 -13.25 -25.41 6.93
C GLU A 300 -12.38 -24.43 6.14
N HIS A 301 -11.07 -24.60 6.27
CA HIS A 301 -10.07 -23.92 5.46
C HIS A 301 -10.22 -22.39 5.44
N ALA A 302 -10.52 -21.80 6.59
CA ALA A 302 -10.37 -20.37 6.78
C ALA A 302 -8.86 -20.06 6.83
N ASP A 303 -8.36 -19.23 5.90
CA ASP A 303 -6.94 -18.88 5.90
C ASP A 303 -6.54 -18.18 7.21
N PHE A 304 -5.23 -18.13 7.49
CA PHE A 304 -4.71 -17.56 8.75
C PHE A 304 -5.28 -16.17 9.03
N ALA A 305 -5.23 -15.27 8.04
CA ALA A 305 -5.83 -13.94 8.13
C ALA A 305 -7.36 -13.97 8.31
N GLY A 306 -8.05 -14.94 7.71
CA GLY A 306 -9.50 -15.11 7.87
C GLY A 306 -9.89 -15.47 9.31
N VAL A 307 -9.13 -16.38 9.94
CA VAL A 307 -9.34 -16.82 11.32
C VAL A 307 -9.06 -15.68 12.30
N GLU A 308 -7.99 -14.91 12.09
CA GLU A 308 -7.67 -13.73 12.92
C GLU A 308 -8.74 -12.64 12.80
N ARG A 309 -9.21 -12.36 11.58
CA ARG A 309 -10.33 -11.41 11.38
C ARG A 309 -11.60 -11.89 12.07
N LEU A 310 -11.94 -13.17 11.96
CA LEU A 310 -13.11 -13.73 12.63
C LEU A 310 -12.99 -13.64 14.16
N ALA A 311 -11.79 -13.83 14.70
CA ALA A 311 -11.52 -13.63 16.13
C ALA A 311 -11.78 -12.16 16.54
N LEU A 312 -11.26 -11.20 15.76
CA LEU A 312 -11.49 -9.76 16.00
C LEU A 312 -12.96 -9.37 15.86
N VAL A 313 -13.68 -9.94 14.89
CA VAL A 313 -15.11 -9.66 14.62
C VAL A 313 -16.02 -10.24 15.71
N THR A 314 -15.81 -11.51 16.03
CA THR A 314 -16.70 -12.28 16.92
C THR A 314 -16.32 -12.16 18.39
N GLY A 315 -15.10 -11.67 18.68
CA GLY A 315 -14.53 -11.60 20.03
C GLY A 315 -14.09 -12.95 20.60
N GLY A 316 -13.96 -13.98 19.75
CA GLY A 316 -13.54 -15.33 20.14
C GLY A 316 -12.02 -15.51 20.09
N GLU A 317 -11.49 -16.44 20.88
CA GLU A 317 -10.07 -16.80 20.88
C GLU A 317 -9.75 -17.92 19.89
N ILE A 318 -8.57 -17.88 19.26
CA ILE A 318 -8.09 -18.96 18.38
C ILE A 318 -7.55 -20.10 19.24
N THR A 319 -8.30 -21.21 19.31
CA THR A 319 -7.95 -22.35 20.14
C THR A 319 -7.30 -23.49 19.38
N SER A 320 -6.38 -24.21 20.03
CA SER A 320 -5.78 -25.44 19.48
C SER A 320 -6.08 -26.68 20.32
N THR A 321 -6.44 -26.49 21.59
CA THR A 321 -6.70 -27.53 22.58
C THR A 321 -8.15 -27.44 23.04
N PHE A 322 -8.83 -28.59 23.18
CA PHE A 322 -10.28 -28.65 23.42
C PHE A 322 -10.66 -29.34 24.74
N ASP A 323 -9.68 -29.68 25.58
CA ASP A 323 -9.90 -30.51 26.78
C ASP A 323 -10.61 -29.76 27.92
N HIS A 324 -10.45 -28.43 28.00
CA HIS A 324 -11.03 -27.59 29.05
C HIS A 324 -11.95 -26.51 28.45
N PRO A 325 -13.28 -26.75 28.38
CA PRO A 325 -14.23 -25.78 27.85
C PRO A 325 -14.31 -24.46 28.61
N GLU A 326 -14.08 -24.50 29.92
CA GLU A 326 -14.22 -23.33 30.80
C GLU A 326 -13.17 -22.24 30.55
N LEU A 327 -12.04 -22.58 29.92
CA LEU A 327 -10.93 -21.67 29.68
C LEU A 327 -11.00 -20.98 28.30
N VAL A 328 -11.94 -21.39 27.45
CA VAL A 328 -12.02 -20.93 26.06
C VAL A 328 -13.04 -19.81 25.92
N GLN A 329 -12.60 -18.67 25.41
CA GLN A 329 -13.49 -17.59 25.03
C GLN A 329 -14.13 -17.88 23.66
N LEU A 330 -15.43 -18.16 23.65
CA LEU A 330 -16.21 -18.36 22.43
C LEU A 330 -16.52 -17.01 21.77
N GLY A 331 -16.57 -17.02 20.43
CA GLY A 331 -17.06 -15.89 19.65
C GLY A 331 -18.58 -15.85 19.61
N HIS A 332 -19.15 -14.66 19.47
CA HIS A 332 -20.61 -14.47 19.41
C HIS A 332 -21.03 -13.67 18.17
N CYS A 333 -22.10 -14.12 17.52
CA CYS A 333 -22.69 -13.46 16.35
C CYS A 333 -24.22 -13.64 16.34
N LYS A 334 -24.98 -12.62 15.91
CA LYS A 334 -26.46 -12.70 15.90
C LYS A 334 -27.00 -13.58 14.78
N LEU A 335 -26.39 -13.53 13.60
CA LEU A 335 -26.87 -14.26 12.42
C LEU A 335 -25.68 -14.69 11.57
N ILE A 336 -25.65 -15.96 11.19
CA ILE A 336 -24.77 -16.46 10.12
C ILE A 336 -25.66 -17.00 9.01
N GLU A 337 -25.50 -16.51 7.80
CA GLU A 337 -26.23 -17.00 6.64
C GLU A 337 -25.37 -17.04 5.38
N GLU A 338 -25.73 -17.95 4.47
CA GLU A 338 -25.13 -18.00 3.13
C GLU A 338 -25.82 -16.97 2.22
N VAL A 339 -25.06 -15.99 1.75
CA VAL A 339 -25.52 -14.94 0.82
C VAL A 339 -24.88 -15.14 -0.55
N MET A 340 -25.64 -14.87 -1.61
CA MET A 340 -25.14 -14.92 -2.97
C MET A 340 -24.82 -13.51 -3.46
N ILE A 341 -23.55 -13.26 -3.78
CA ILE A 341 -23.07 -11.96 -4.27
C ILE A 341 -22.53 -12.16 -5.68
N GLY A 342 -23.32 -11.78 -6.68
CA GLY A 342 -23.03 -12.12 -8.07
C GLY A 342 -23.32 -13.60 -8.32
N GLU A 343 -22.31 -14.35 -8.75
CA GLU A 343 -22.40 -15.81 -8.97
C GLU A 343 -21.83 -16.63 -7.80
N ASP A 344 -21.12 -15.97 -6.87
CA ASP A 344 -20.46 -16.64 -5.76
C ASP A 344 -21.33 -16.63 -4.49
N THR A 345 -21.26 -17.74 -3.76
CA THR A 345 -21.88 -17.91 -2.44
C THR A 345 -20.85 -17.62 -1.36
N LEU A 346 -21.15 -16.66 -0.49
CA LEU A 346 -20.34 -16.19 0.63
C LEU A 346 -21.06 -16.44 1.95
N ILE A 347 -20.33 -16.53 3.05
CA ILE A 347 -20.92 -16.61 4.39
C ILE A 347 -20.91 -15.22 5.01
N HIS A 348 -22.08 -14.73 5.39
CA HIS A 348 -22.30 -13.44 6.01
C HIS A 348 -22.53 -13.59 7.51
N PHE A 349 -21.72 -12.89 8.30
CA PHE A 349 -21.80 -12.83 9.76
C PHE A 349 -22.37 -11.46 10.16
N SER A 350 -23.62 -11.40 10.59
CA SER A 350 -24.30 -10.14 10.97
C SER A 350 -24.44 -9.97 12.48
N GLY A 351 -24.39 -8.73 12.95
CA GLY A 351 -24.59 -8.42 14.37
C GLY A 351 -23.48 -8.98 15.24
N VAL A 352 -22.24 -8.63 14.89
CA VAL A 352 -21.01 -9.10 15.50
C VAL A 352 -20.71 -8.35 16.81
N ALA A 353 -20.09 -9.02 17.77
CA ALA A 353 -19.87 -8.48 19.12
C ALA A 353 -18.79 -7.38 19.15
N MET A 354 -17.68 -7.58 18.43
CA MET A 354 -16.55 -6.67 18.37
C MET A 354 -16.35 -6.27 16.90
N GLY A 355 -16.87 -5.12 16.47
CA GLY A 355 -16.80 -4.68 15.07
C GLY A 355 -15.43 -4.16 14.61
N GLU A 356 -14.33 -4.79 15.06
CA GLU A 356 -12.95 -4.30 14.88
C GLU A 356 -12.25 -4.79 13.61
N ALA A 357 -12.91 -5.67 12.85
CA ALA A 357 -12.55 -6.04 11.49
C ALA A 357 -13.78 -5.88 10.59
N CYS A 358 -13.55 -5.63 9.30
CA CYS A 358 -14.63 -5.35 8.36
C CYS A 358 -14.31 -5.88 6.97
N THR A 359 -15.35 -6.16 6.19
CA THR A 359 -15.21 -6.58 4.80
C THR A 359 -15.72 -5.50 3.84
N ILE A 360 -14.89 -5.12 2.88
CA ILE A 360 -15.27 -4.27 1.76
C ILE A 360 -15.46 -5.16 0.53
N VAL A 361 -16.64 -5.11 -0.07
CA VAL A 361 -16.94 -5.81 -1.31
C VAL A 361 -16.74 -4.83 -2.46
N LEU A 362 -15.81 -5.12 -3.36
CA LEU A 362 -15.58 -4.39 -4.59
C LEU A 362 -16.31 -5.08 -5.75
N ARG A 363 -17.15 -4.31 -6.45
CA ARG A 363 -17.87 -4.72 -7.66
C ARG A 363 -17.29 -4.00 -8.86
N GLY A 364 -17.26 -4.65 -10.03
CA GLY A 364 -16.64 -4.05 -11.21
C GLY A 364 -16.86 -4.87 -12.47
N ALA A 365 -16.84 -4.19 -13.61
CA ALA A 365 -17.13 -4.79 -14.91
C ALA A 365 -16.04 -5.76 -15.39
N THR A 366 -14.78 -5.46 -15.08
CA THR A 366 -13.63 -6.27 -15.52
C THR A 366 -12.66 -6.53 -14.36
N GLN A 367 -11.88 -7.60 -14.47
CA GLN A 367 -10.89 -7.94 -13.46
C GLN A 367 -9.83 -6.86 -13.30
N GLN A 368 -9.41 -6.22 -14.39
CA GLN A 368 -8.41 -5.15 -14.36
C GLN A 368 -8.91 -3.92 -13.59
N ILE A 369 -10.18 -3.56 -13.75
CA ILE A 369 -10.82 -2.47 -13.01
C ILE A 369 -10.87 -2.81 -11.51
N LEU A 370 -11.21 -4.05 -11.16
CA LEU A 370 -11.26 -4.51 -9.78
C LEU A 370 -9.87 -4.52 -9.13
N ASP A 371 -8.85 -5.00 -9.84
CA ASP A 371 -7.48 -5.04 -9.34
C ASP A 371 -6.93 -3.63 -9.10
N GLU A 372 -7.24 -2.67 -9.98
CA GLU A 372 -6.83 -1.27 -9.77
C GLU A 372 -7.67 -0.57 -8.71
N ALA A 373 -8.96 -0.88 -8.58
CA ALA A 373 -9.82 -0.36 -7.52
C ALA A 373 -9.36 -0.86 -6.14
N GLU A 374 -8.96 -2.13 -6.02
CA GLU A 374 -8.40 -2.70 -4.79
C GLU A 374 -7.12 -1.96 -4.38
N ARG A 375 -6.19 -1.74 -5.30
CA ARG A 375 -4.96 -0.98 -5.02
C ARG A 375 -5.26 0.47 -4.65
N SER A 376 -6.10 1.13 -5.43
CA SER A 376 -6.49 2.52 -5.17
C SER A 376 -7.10 2.70 -3.79
N LEU A 377 -7.93 1.73 -3.37
CA LEU A 377 -8.53 1.70 -2.05
C LEU A 377 -7.50 1.36 -0.97
N HIS A 378 -6.59 0.41 -1.22
CA HIS A 378 -5.52 0.06 -0.30
C HIS A 378 -4.67 1.28 0.06
N ASP A 379 -4.23 2.05 -0.94
CA ASP A 379 -3.44 3.26 -0.73
C ASP A 379 -4.20 4.29 0.13
N ALA A 380 -5.51 4.47 -0.13
CA ALA A 380 -6.34 5.33 0.69
C ALA A 380 -6.46 4.82 2.14
N LEU A 381 -6.64 3.51 2.34
CA LEU A 381 -6.68 2.90 3.67
C LEU A 381 -5.34 3.06 4.40
N CYS A 382 -4.21 2.89 3.72
CA CYS A 382 -2.87 3.09 4.27
C CYS A 382 -2.68 4.51 4.81
N VAL A 383 -2.98 5.52 3.98
CA VAL A 383 -2.84 6.93 4.38
C VAL A 383 -3.73 7.26 5.56
N LEU A 384 -4.98 6.80 5.54
CA LEU A 384 -5.92 7.04 6.63
C LEU A 384 -5.49 6.34 7.92
N ALA A 385 -5.02 5.08 7.85
CA ALA A 385 -4.54 4.35 9.02
C ALA A 385 -3.30 5.01 9.65
N GLN A 386 -2.40 5.57 8.83
CA GLN A 386 -1.27 6.36 9.33
C GLN A 386 -1.72 7.72 9.89
N THR A 387 -2.69 8.37 9.26
CA THR A 387 -3.24 9.66 9.74
C THR A 387 -3.98 9.52 11.08
N VAL A 388 -4.56 8.34 11.38
CA VAL A 388 -5.09 8.06 12.73
C VAL A 388 -3.99 7.98 13.78
N LYS A 389 -2.77 7.57 13.43
CA LYS A 389 -1.60 7.57 14.33
C LYS A 389 -0.94 8.94 14.43
N GLU A 390 -0.90 9.67 13.31
CA GLU A 390 -0.34 11.01 13.17
C GLU A 390 -1.41 11.96 12.62
N THR A 391 -2.09 12.68 13.51
CA THR A 391 -3.31 13.44 13.21
C THR A 391 -3.06 14.74 12.45
N ARG A 392 -1.81 15.11 12.22
CA ARG A 392 -1.43 16.34 11.52
C ARG A 392 -1.69 16.26 10.02
N THR A 393 -2.28 17.34 9.49
CA THR A 393 -2.62 17.49 8.08
C THR A 393 -1.93 18.72 7.49
N VAL A 394 -1.72 18.71 6.17
CA VAL A 394 -1.14 19.81 5.41
C VAL A 394 -1.92 20.03 4.12
N TYR A 395 -1.79 21.21 3.52
CA TYR A 395 -2.48 21.51 2.26
C TYR A 395 -1.75 20.92 1.06
N GLY A 396 -2.50 20.22 0.21
CA GLY A 396 -1.97 19.55 -0.97
C GLY A 396 -1.91 20.43 -2.21
N GLY A 397 -2.01 19.83 -3.39
CA GLY A 397 -2.14 20.57 -4.66
C GLY A 397 -0.92 21.44 -5.00
N GLY A 398 0.28 21.05 -4.58
CA GLY A 398 1.52 21.82 -4.79
C GLY A 398 1.75 22.94 -3.77
N CYS A 399 0.83 23.15 -2.83
CA CYS A 399 0.93 24.18 -1.80
C CYS A 399 2.09 23.91 -0.84
N SER A 400 2.15 22.68 -0.30
CA SER A 400 3.22 22.25 0.61
C SER A 400 4.61 22.37 -0.04
N GLU A 401 4.74 21.96 -1.30
CA GLU A 401 5.98 22.00 -2.06
C GLU A 401 6.44 23.43 -2.33
N MET A 402 5.51 24.34 -2.69
CA MET A 402 5.82 25.75 -2.89
C MET A 402 6.24 26.43 -1.60
N LEU A 403 5.58 26.10 -0.48
CA LEU A 403 5.90 26.61 0.84
C LEU A 403 7.31 26.20 1.26
N MET A 404 7.65 24.91 1.10
CA MET A 404 9.00 24.41 1.33
C MET A 404 10.02 25.11 0.42
N ALA A 405 9.71 25.30 -0.86
CA ALA A 405 10.59 25.98 -1.80
C ALA A 405 10.86 27.44 -1.41
N LYS A 406 9.84 28.16 -0.91
CA LYS A 406 10.00 29.53 -0.37
C LYS A 406 10.95 29.53 0.82
N ALA A 407 10.72 28.69 1.82
CA ALA A 407 11.56 28.62 3.02
C ALA A 407 13.04 28.29 2.68
N VAL A 408 13.26 27.37 1.74
CA VAL A 408 14.61 27.04 1.25
C VAL A 408 15.25 28.23 0.52
N THR A 409 14.48 28.94 -0.32
CA THR A 409 14.97 30.13 -1.05
C THR A 409 15.36 31.25 -0.08
N ASP A 410 14.55 31.50 0.95
CA ASP A 410 14.83 32.51 1.96
C ASP A 410 16.10 32.18 2.75
N LEU A 411 16.33 30.90 3.05
CA LEU A 411 17.57 30.46 3.68
C LEU A 411 18.78 30.53 2.73
N ALA A 412 18.59 30.23 1.44
CA ALA A 412 19.63 30.36 0.42
C ALA A 412 20.12 31.80 0.30
N ASN A 413 19.21 32.78 0.29
CA ASN A 413 19.53 34.22 0.23
C ASN A 413 20.38 34.70 1.41
N ARG A 414 20.30 34.03 2.57
CA ARG A 414 21.08 34.35 3.78
C ARG A 414 22.41 33.59 3.85
N THR A 415 22.56 32.53 3.06
CA THR A 415 23.71 31.64 3.11
C THR A 415 24.77 32.13 2.11
N PRO A 416 26.02 32.38 2.51
CA PRO A 416 27.07 32.76 1.57
C PRO A 416 27.67 31.55 0.85
N GLY A 417 28.14 31.77 -0.38
CA GLY A 417 28.99 30.82 -1.10
C GLY A 417 28.25 29.79 -1.96
N LYS A 418 28.96 28.73 -2.35
CA LYS A 418 28.47 27.71 -3.30
C LYS A 418 27.32 26.86 -2.77
N GLU A 419 27.18 26.77 -1.45
CA GLU A 419 26.08 26.05 -0.81
C GLU A 419 24.72 26.72 -1.10
N ALA A 420 24.68 28.05 -1.21
CA ALA A 420 23.46 28.78 -1.56
C ALA A 420 22.90 28.36 -2.92
N VAL A 421 23.78 28.18 -3.91
CA VAL A 421 23.40 27.74 -5.25
C VAL A 421 22.81 26.32 -5.23
N ALA A 422 23.33 25.44 -4.38
CA ALA A 422 22.76 24.10 -4.18
C ALA A 422 21.39 24.14 -3.48
N MET A 423 21.19 25.06 -2.55
CA MET A 423 19.88 25.27 -1.91
C MET A 423 18.84 25.83 -2.89
N GLU A 424 19.24 26.78 -3.74
CA GLU A 424 18.38 27.27 -4.83
C GLU A 424 17.97 26.15 -5.79
N SER A 425 18.88 25.21 -6.09
CA SER A 425 18.58 24.05 -6.93
C SER A 425 17.57 23.11 -6.26
N PHE A 426 17.66 22.93 -4.94
CA PHE A 426 16.67 22.17 -4.17
C PHE A 426 15.28 22.82 -4.23
N ALA A 427 15.21 24.15 -4.09
CA ALA A 427 13.96 24.90 -4.23
C ALA A 427 13.40 24.89 -5.67
N LYS A 428 14.25 24.71 -6.70
CA LYS A 428 13.80 24.49 -8.09
C LYS A 428 13.19 23.10 -8.24
N ALA A 429 13.86 22.06 -7.75
CA ALA A 429 13.36 20.69 -7.80
C ALA A 429 12.01 20.54 -7.08
N LEU A 430 11.82 21.17 -5.91
CA LEU A 430 10.52 21.20 -5.22
C LEU A 430 9.41 21.83 -6.07
N ARG A 431 9.72 22.90 -6.82
CA ARG A 431 8.76 23.55 -7.72
C ARG A 431 8.41 22.72 -8.94
N MET A 432 9.22 21.73 -9.31
CA MET A 432 8.89 20.85 -10.43
C MET A 432 7.70 19.95 -10.14
N LEU A 433 7.41 19.62 -8.88
CA LEU A 433 6.22 18.84 -8.53
C LEU A 433 4.90 19.53 -8.96
N PRO A 434 4.61 20.79 -8.55
CA PRO A 434 3.45 21.50 -9.06
C PRO A 434 3.50 21.74 -10.58
N THR A 435 4.68 21.94 -11.17
CA THR A 435 4.83 22.04 -12.63
C THR A 435 4.32 20.79 -13.33
N ILE A 436 4.77 19.60 -12.89
CA ILE A 436 4.39 18.32 -13.49
C ILE A 436 2.90 18.03 -13.31
N ILE A 437 2.33 18.39 -12.15
CA ILE A 437 0.88 18.29 -11.91
C ILE A 437 0.10 19.14 -12.92
N ALA A 438 0.54 20.38 -13.19
CA ALA A 438 -0.10 21.26 -14.17
C ALA A 438 0.12 20.79 -15.62
N ASP A 439 1.31 20.28 -15.95
CA ASP A 439 1.63 19.71 -17.27
C ASP A 439 0.74 18.51 -17.59
N ASN A 440 0.59 17.57 -16.64
CA ASN A 440 -0.28 16.41 -16.81
C ASN A 440 -1.76 16.81 -16.97
N ALA A 441 -2.16 17.94 -16.39
CA ALA A 441 -3.50 18.49 -16.58
C ALA A 441 -3.72 19.22 -17.92
N GLY A 442 -2.65 19.46 -18.68
CA GLY A 442 -2.68 20.13 -19.98
C GLY A 442 -2.78 21.65 -19.93
N TYR A 443 -2.51 22.27 -18.77
CA TYR A 443 -2.50 23.73 -18.62
C TYR A 443 -1.10 24.31 -18.84
N ASP A 444 -0.99 25.64 -18.95
CA ASP A 444 0.30 26.32 -18.95
C ASP A 444 0.92 26.29 -17.55
N SER A 445 1.77 25.30 -17.33
CA SER A 445 2.46 25.10 -16.05
C SER A 445 3.39 26.25 -15.69
N ALA A 446 3.98 26.93 -16.68
CA ALA A 446 4.90 28.03 -16.44
C ALA A 446 4.17 29.24 -15.84
N ASP A 447 3.00 29.59 -16.39
CA ASP A 447 2.17 30.68 -15.87
C ASP A 447 1.59 30.33 -14.49
N LEU A 448 0.97 29.16 -14.35
CA LEU A 448 0.34 28.72 -13.10
C LEU A 448 1.34 28.66 -11.93
N VAL A 449 2.52 28.08 -12.14
CA VAL A 449 3.55 27.98 -11.09
C VAL A 449 4.15 29.35 -10.79
N ALA A 450 4.26 30.25 -11.77
CA ALA A 450 4.69 31.62 -11.54
C ALA A 450 3.70 32.41 -10.67
N GLN A 451 2.39 32.30 -10.96
CA GLN A 451 1.32 32.89 -10.17
C GLN A 451 1.28 32.31 -8.75
N LEU A 452 1.40 30.98 -8.62
CA LEU A 452 1.46 30.30 -7.33
C LEU A 452 2.66 30.79 -6.50
N ARG A 453 3.83 30.92 -7.12
CA ARG A 453 5.02 31.47 -6.47
C ARG A 453 4.81 32.90 -5.98
N ALA A 454 4.17 33.75 -6.79
CA ALA A 454 3.87 35.13 -6.40
C ALA A 454 2.91 35.16 -5.19
N ALA A 455 1.85 34.36 -5.19
CA ALA A 455 0.92 34.26 -4.06
C ALA A 455 1.62 33.83 -2.76
N HIS A 456 2.50 32.84 -2.84
CA HIS A 456 3.28 32.39 -1.68
C HIS A 456 4.27 33.46 -1.18
N GLN A 457 4.84 34.28 -2.08
CA GLN A 457 5.66 35.43 -1.68
C GLN A 457 4.85 36.50 -0.94
N GLU A 458 3.57 36.69 -1.29
CA GLU A 458 2.61 37.54 -0.57
C GLU A 458 2.10 36.93 0.76
N ASN A 459 2.71 35.83 1.24
CA ASN A 459 2.32 35.10 2.45
C ASN A 459 0.94 34.42 2.39
N LYS A 460 0.42 34.15 1.19
CA LYS A 460 -0.77 33.29 1.01
C LYS A 460 -0.36 31.83 1.03
N SER A 461 -0.04 31.32 2.22
CA SER A 461 0.50 29.96 2.43
C SER A 461 -0.49 28.82 2.23
N THR A 462 -1.77 29.11 1.96
CA THR A 462 -2.82 28.11 1.71
C THR A 462 -3.15 27.94 0.22
N PHE A 463 -2.55 28.77 -0.65
CA PHE A 463 -2.84 28.72 -2.08
C PHE A 463 -2.13 27.54 -2.72
N GLY A 464 -2.84 26.81 -3.57
CA GLY A 464 -2.33 25.71 -4.38
C GLY A 464 -2.89 25.76 -5.79
N LEU A 465 -2.72 24.68 -6.53
CA LEU A 465 -3.24 24.56 -7.89
C LEU A 465 -4.63 23.90 -7.90
N ASP A 466 -5.63 24.61 -8.43
CA ASP A 466 -6.93 24.02 -8.75
C ASP A 466 -6.92 23.47 -10.19
N MET A 467 -6.80 22.15 -10.28
CA MET A 467 -6.77 21.43 -11.57
C MET A 467 -8.12 21.35 -12.27
N SER A 468 -9.22 21.67 -11.59
CA SER A 468 -10.57 21.67 -12.17
C SER A 468 -10.77 22.88 -13.05
N GLN A 469 -10.38 24.06 -12.56
CA GLN A 469 -10.51 25.34 -13.26
C GLN A 469 -9.24 25.77 -14.01
N GLY A 470 -8.09 25.19 -13.68
CA GLY A 470 -6.80 25.60 -14.25
C GLY A 470 -6.32 26.94 -13.70
N THR A 471 -6.60 27.22 -12.42
CA THR A 471 -6.22 28.47 -11.74
C THR A 471 -5.57 28.17 -10.39
N ILE A 472 -4.99 29.19 -9.75
CA ILE A 472 -4.59 29.08 -8.34
C ILE A 472 -5.81 29.30 -7.42
N GLY A 473 -5.91 28.53 -6.35
CA GLY A 473 -7.04 28.58 -5.41
C GLY A 473 -6.63 28.27 -3.98
N ASP A 474 -7.49 28.60 -3.02
CA ASP A 474 -7.26 28.32 -1.61
C ASP A 474 -7.57 26.85 -1.30
N MET A 475 -6.53 26.07 -0.96
CA MET A 475 -6.65 24.64 -0.70
C MET A 475 -7.49 24.33 0.54
N ALA A 476 -7.54 25.26 1.49
CA ALA A 476 -8.39 25.12 2.68
C ALA A 476 -9.88 25.14 2.33
N GLN A 477 -10.27 26.02 1.39
CA GLN A 477 -11.66 26.15 0.93
C GLN A 477 -12.05 25.01 -0.03
N LEU A 478 -11.10 24.56 -0.84
CA LEU A 478 -11.30 23.43 -1.77
C LEU A 478 -11.26 22.06 -1.07
N GLY A 479 -10.86 22.01 0.20
CA GLY A 479 -10.76 20.76 0.97
C GLY A 479 -9.67 19.83 0.44
N ILE A 480 -8.59 20.37 -0.12
CA ILE A 480 -7.45 19.57 -0.64
C ILE A 480 -6.40 19.47 0.47
N THR A 481 -6.54 18.43 1.28
CA THR A 481 -5.65 18.12 2.41
C THR A 481 -4.92 16.82 2.17
N GLU A 482 -3.66 16.76 2.60
CA GLU A 482 -2.83 15.56 2.58
C GLU A 482 -2.29 15.29 3.99
N SER A 483 -1.86 14.04 4.24
CA SER A 483 -1.22 13.67 5.50
C SER A 483 0.15 14.33 5.64
N PHE A 484 0.43 14.92 6.81
CA PHE A 484 1.75 15.47 7.12
C PHE A 484 2.85 14.39 7.03
N GLN A 485 2.55 13.16 7.47
CA GLN A 485 3.49 12.05 7.45
C GLN A 485 3.91 11.68 6.02
N VAL A 486 2.97 11.66 5.06
CA VAL A 486 3.24 11.39 3.64
C VAL A 486 4.23 12.43 3.10
N LYS A 487 3.92 13.73 3.21
CA LYS A 487 4.78 14.80 2.70
C LYS A 487 6.15 14.84 3.36
N ARG A 488 6.20 14.62 4.68
CA ARG A 488 7.45 14.53 5.43
C ARG A 488 8.33 13.40 4.90
N GLN A 489 7.74 12.23 4.69
CA GLN A 489 8.49 11.07 4.21
C GLN A 489 8.97 11.28 2.77
N VAL A 490 8.12 11.80 1.88
CA VAL A 490 8.48 12.15 0.50
C VAL A 490 9.71 13.07 0.46
N LEU A 491 9.74 14.12 1.28
CA LEU A 491 10.87 15.04 1.35
C LEU A 491 12.15 14.35 1.81
N LEU A 492 12.08 13.55 2.88
CA LEU A 492 13.24 12.90 3.49
C LEU A 492 13.80 11.79 2.58
N SER A 493 12.95 10.88 2.13
CA SER A 493 13.36 9.75 1.28
C SER A 493 13.90 10.22 -0.07
N ALA A 494 13.32 11.27 -0.68
CA ALA A 494 13.86 11.83 -1.92
C ALA A 494 15.24 12.48 -1.72
N ALA A 495 15.43 13.22 -0.63
CA ALA A 495 16.72 13.84 -0.30
C ALA A 495 17.81 12.80 0.00
N GLU A 496 17.45 11.72 0.71
CA GLU A 496 18.36 10.61 1.01
C GLU A 496 18.78 9.86 -0.26
N ALA A 497 17.84 9.54 -1.15
CA ALA A 497 18.17 8.93 -2.45
C ALA A 497 19.10 9.83 -3.27
N ALA A 498 18.78 11.12 -3.36
CA ALA A 498 19.59 12.06 -4.12
C ALA A 498 21.00 12.18 -3.53
N GLU A 499 21.16 12.21 -2.21
CA GLU A 499 22.45 12.18 -1.55
C GLU A 499 23.22 10.88 -1.85
N MET A 500 22.57 9.73 -1.70
CA MET A 500 23.20 8.43 -1.94
C MET A 500 23.76 8.32 -3.35
N ILE A 501 22.97 8.70 -4.36
CA ILE A 501 23.36 8.64 -5.77
C ILE A 501 24.47 9.65 -6.07
N LEU A 502 24.38 10.88 -5.53
CA LEU A 502 25.37 11.93 -5.77
C LEU A 502 26.76 11.62 -5.17
N ARG A 503 26.83 10.74 -4.17
CA ARG A 503 28.08 10.25 -3.58
C ARG A 503 28.77 9.16 -4.41
N VAL A 504 28.09 8.58 -5.40
CA VAL A 504 28.66 7.54 -6.25
C VAL A 504 29.64 8.15 -7.25
N ASP A 505 30.89 7.71 -7.21
CA ASP A 505 31.95 8.11 -8.14
C ASP A 505 32.46 6.97 -9.00
N ASN A 506 32.17 5.70 -8.68
CA ASN A 506 32.61 4.55 -9.47
C ASN A 506 31.55 3.44 -9.46
N ILE A 507 31.23 2.87 -10.63
CA ILE A 507 30.30 1.73 -10.76
C ILE A 507 31.09 0.55 -11.30
N ILE A 508 31.18 -0.52 -10.50
CA ILE A 508 31.91 -1.74 -10.85
C ILE A 508 30.91 -2.88 -11.00
N LYS A 509 30.75 -3.39 -12.23
CA LYS A 509 29.86 -4.51 -12.55
C LYS A 509 30.67 -5.80 -12.63
N ALA A 510 30.33 -6.77 -11.77
CA ALA A 510 30.94 -8.09 -11.82
C ALA A 510 30.52 -8.84 -13.11
N ALA A 511 31.41 -9.69 -13.61
CA ALA A 511 31.11 -10.51 -14.78
C ALA A 511 29.86 -11.38 -14.53
N PRO A 512 28.88 -11.40 -15.45
CA PRO A 512 27.66 -12.17 -15.27
C PRO A 512 28.00 -13.66 -15.14
N ARG A 513 27.24 -14.36 -14.28
CA ARG A 513 27.41 -15.80 -14.08
C ARG A 513 27.18 -16.51 -15.42
N LYS A 514 28.18 -17.24 -15.92
CA LYS A 514 28.03 -18.08 -17.11
C LYS A 514 26.93 -19.11 -16.82
N ARG A 515 25.85 -19.10 -17.61
CA ARG A 515 24.85 -20.17 -17.57
C ARG A 515 25.55 -21.46 -18.00
N VAL A 516 25.55 -22.46 -17.13
CA VAL A 516 26.01 -23.80 -17.50
C VAL A 516 24.98 -24.31 -18.53
N PRO A 517 25.39 -24.77 -19.72
CA PRO A 517 24.46 -25.35 -20.66
C PRO A 517 23.72 -26.49 -19.96
N ASP A 518 22.39 -26.45 -20.03
CA ASP A 518 21.55 -27.43 -19.38
C ASP A 518 21.76 -28.77 -20.11
N HIS A 519 22.48 -29.68 -19.47
CA HIS A 519 22.79 -31.00 -20.03
C HIS A 519 21.69 -32.02 -19.75
N HIS A 520 20.50 -31.58 -19.32
CA HIS A 520 19.34 -32.46 -19.22
C HIS A 520 18.94 -32.90 -20.64
N PRO A 521 18.99 -34.22 -20.94
CA PRO A 521 18.48 -34.72 -22.22
C PRO A 521 16.97 -34.43 -22.28
N CYS A 522 16.56 -33.70 -23.31
CA CYS A 522 15.16 -33.46 -23.65
C CYS A 522 14.42 -34.78 -23.96
#